data_AF-T0Q5X1-F1
#
_entry.id   AF-T0Q5X1-F1
#
_cell.length_a   1.000
_cell.length_b   1.000
_cell.length_c   1.000
_cell.angle_alpha   90.00
_cell.angle_beta   90.00
_cell.angle_gamma   90.00
#
_symmetry.space_group_name_H-M   'P 1'
#
loop_
_entity.id
_entity.type
_entity.pdbx_description
1 polymer ?
#
loop_
_entity_poly.entity_id
_entity_poly.type
_entity_poly.pdbx_seq_one_letter_code
_entity_poly.pdbx_strand_id
1 'polypeptide(L)'
;MYMSVDYIRVWQDTKTMSVGCDPASHPSKEFIKAHITNYTDPRNPYIIVAGGATCNTDDDCTSAASITGSCIKRRCKCMGVWTGPRCTKYDLEESTYGPPMIAMAGIFGAAFLGLGFSTLVRSRRNSVLLLQHEHELRAEKERSHSVDPLPPQAMTSEVSIIMGDPPKVAHDHGPSP
;
A
#
# COMPACT_ATOMS: atom_id res chain seq x y z
N MET A 1 -40.29 23.60 9.27
CA MET A 1 -40.73 22.31 9.87
C MET A 1 -41.78 22.61 10.92
N TYR A 2 -42.86 21.82 10.97
CA TYR A 2 -44.02 22.06 11.84
C TYR A 2 -44.29 20.88 12.80
N MET A 3 -43.24 20.21 13.27
CA MET A 3 -43.36 19.14 14.27
C MET A 3 -42.27 19.33 15.33
N SER A 4 -42.68 19.60 16.56
CA SER A 4 -41.84 19.57 17.76
C SER A 4 -42.20 18.31 18.56
N VAL A 5 -41.18 17.53 18.94
CA VAL A 5 -41.34 16.33 19.76
C VAL A 5 -40.52 16.54 21.02
N ASP A 6 -41.18 16.69 22.17
CA ASP A 6 -40.51 17.02 23.43
C ASP A 6 -39.82 15.80 24.05
N TYR A 7 -40.48 14.64 24.03
CA TYR A 7 -39.86 13.36 24.40
C TYR A 7 -40.54 12.18 23.69
N ILE A 8 -39.79 11.09 23.54
CA ILE A 8 -40.28 9.79 23.10
C ILE A 8 -39.98 8.80 24.23
N ARG A 9 -40.96 7.99 24.63
CA ARG A 9 -40.75 6.85 25.53
C ARG A 9 -41.11 5.57 24.79
N VAL A 10 -40.13 4.69 24.62
CA VAL A 10 -40.33 3.36 24.05
C VAL A 10 -40.41 2.37 25.21
N TRP A 11 -41.48 1.59 25.26
CA TRP A 11 -41.59 0.43 26.14
C TRP A 11 -41.40 -0.83 25.29
N GLN A 12 -40.53 -1.73 25.71
CA GLN A 12 -40.28 -3.00 25.03
C GLN A 12 -40.84 -4.15 25.86
N ASP A 13 -41.59 -5.07 25.24
CA ASP A 13 -42.03 -6.30 25.89
C ASP A 13 -40.85 -7.27 25.99
N THR A 14 -40.49 -7.61 27.22
CA THR A 14 -39.35 -8.48 27.56
C THR A 14 -39.56 -9.94 27.16
N LYS A 15 -40.77 -10.35 26.74
CA LYS A 15 -41.08 -11.73 26.36
C LYS A 15 -41.16 -11.97 24.86
N THR A 16 -41.54 -10.97 24.07
CA THR A 16 -41.83 -11.14 22.63
C THR A 16 -40.91 -10.36 21.70
N MET A 17 -40.19 -9.34 22.19
CA MET A 17 -39.32 -8.52 21.37
C MET A 17 -37.87 -9.01 21.40
N SER A 18 -37.22 -9.08 20.24
CA SER A 18 -35.77 -9.29 20.14
C SER A 18 -35.04 -8.03 20.58
N VAL A 19 -34.45 -8.04 21.78
CA VAL A 19 -33.70 -6.91 22.35
C VAL A 19 -32.22 -7.03 21.99
N GLY A 20 -31.65 -5.99 21.38
CA GLY A 20 -30.23 -5.94 21.00
C GLY A 20 -29.95 -4.86 19.96
N CYS A 21 -28.67 -4.64 19.64
CA CYS A 21 -28.27 -3.67 18.60
C CYS A 21 -28.50 -4.19 17.18
N ASP A 22 -28.52 -5.51 16.98
CA ASP A 22 -28.67 -6.17 15.67
C ASP A 22 -29.52 -7.44 15.81
N PRO A 23 -30.85 -7.31 15.97
CA PRO A 23 -31.75 -8.47 16.06
C PRO A 23 -31.97 -9.08 14.67
N ALA A 24 -31.67 -10.38 14.52
CA ALA A 24 -31.75 -11.11 13.23
C ALA A 24 -33.13 -11.11 12.54
N SER A 25 -34.19 -10.69 13.23
CA SER A 25 -35.54 -10.49 12.68
C SER A 25 -35.73 -9.15 11.95
N HIS A 26 -34.76 -8.23 12.01
CA HIS A 26 -34.86 -6.89 11.45
C HIS A 26 -33.94 -6.70 10.23
N PRO A 27 -34.27 -5.73 9.34
CA PRO A 27 -33.44 -5.44 8.16
C PRO A 27 -32.01 -5.03 8.51
N SER A 28 -31.02 -5.62 7.83
CA SER A 28 -29.62 -5.17 7.93
C SER A 28 -29.43 -3.80 7.28
N LYS A 29 -28.30 -3.15 7.57
CA LYS A 29 -27.87 -1.89 6.95
C LYS A 29 -27.87 -1.98 5.41
N GLU A 30 -27.40 -3.09 4.87
CA GLU A 30 -27.28 -3.38 3.44
C GLU A 30 -28.66 -3.54 2.81
N PHE A 31 -29.57 -4.25 3.49
CA PHE A 31 -30.96 -4.39 3.05
C PHE A 31 -31.66 -3.03 2.99
N ILE A 32 -31.53 -2.20 4.04
CA ILE A 32 -32.14 -0.87 4.10
C ILE A 32 -31.61 0.03 2.97
N LYS A 33 -30.31 -0.03 2.67
CA LYS A 33 -29.70 0.70 1.53
C LYS A 33 -30.23 0.22 0.18
N ALA A 34 -30.33 -1.08 -0.03
CA ALA A 34 -30.85 -1.65 -1.27
C ALA A 34 -32.34 -1.30 -1.50
N HIS A 35 -33.09 -1.06 -0.42
CA HIS A 35 -34.51 -0.75 -0.43
C HIS A 35 -34.81 0.68 0.08
N ILE A 36 -33.89 1.63 -0.15
CA ILE A 36 -33.98 2.98 0.44
C ILE A 36 -35.29 3.71 0.09
N THR A 37 -35.87 3.41 -1.08
CA THR A 37 -37.17 3.91 -1.54
C THR A 37 -38.35 3.52 -0.65
N ASN A 38 -38.23 2.49 0.19
CA ASN A 38 -39.25 2.10 1.16
C ASN A 38 -39.19 2.95 2.45
N TYR A 39 -38.09 3.68 2.66
CA TYR A 39 -37.80 4.44 3.89
C TYR A 39 -37.65 5.94 3.66
N THR A 40 -37.66 6.38 2.40
CA THR A 40 -37.46 7.78 2.01
C THR A 40 -38.50 8.24 0.99
N ASP A 41 -38.87 9.51 1.07
CA ASP A 41 -39.71 10.19 0.09
C ASP A 41 -39.21 11.64 -0.14
N PRO A 42 -39.74 12.41 -1.11
CA PRO A 42 -39.27 13.77 -1.39
C PRO A 42 -39.41 14.78 -0.23
N ARG A 43 -40.15 14.45 0.83
CA ARG A 43 -40.31 15.23 2.08
C ARG A 43 -39.51 14.63 3.25
N ASN A 44 -39.11 13.36 3.17
CA ASN A 44 -38.23 12.65 4.11
C ASN A 44 -37.02 12.03 3.37
N PRO A 45 -36.04 12.83 2.94
CA PRO A 45 -34.83 12.32 2.30
C PRO A 45 -33.89 11.62 3.30
N TYR A 46 -33.21 10.57 2.86
CA TYR A 46 -32.09 10.00 3.63
C TYR A 46 -30.93 10.99 3.65
N ILE A 47 -30.62 11.51 4.83
CA ILE A 47 -29.51 12.42 5.08
C ILE A 47 -28.61 11.86 6.18
N ILE A 48 -27.30 11.91 5.96
CA ILE A 48 -26.31 11.55 6.99
C ILE A 48 -26.22 12.72 7.96
N VAL A 49 -26.53 12.47 9.24
CA VAL A 49 -26.53 13.51 10.28
C VAL A 49 -25.19 13.49 11.03
N ALA A 50 -24.37 14.51 10.78
CA ALA A 50 -23.14 14.78 11.53
C ALA A 50 -23.43 15.76 12.69
N GLY A 51 -23.55 15.23 13.91
CA GLY A 51 -23.77 16.01 15.13
C GLY A 51 -25.25 16.13 15.53
N GLY A 52 -25.55 17.13 16.37
CA GLY A 52 -26.91 17.42 16.82
C GLY A 52 -27.37 16.73 18.11
N ALA A 53 -26.59 15.80 18.69
CA ALA A 53 -26.87 15.32 20.04
C ALA A 53 -26.77 16.45 21.08
N THR A 54 -27.55 16.35 22.15
CA THR A 54 -27.45 17.23 23.31
C THR A 54 -26.14 16.97 24.06
N CYS A 55 -25.41 18.03 24.40
CA CYS A 55 -24.12 18.00 25.08
C CYS A 55 -24.01 19.05 26.19
N ASN A 56 -23.10 18.83 27.13
CA ASN A 56 -22.73 19.76 28.19
C ASN A 56 -21.33 20.35 27.97
N THR A 57 -20.36 19.49 27.68
CA THR A 57 -18.95 19.81 27.40
C THR A 57 -18.57 19.27 26.03
N ASP A 58 -17.40 19.64 25.52
CA ASP A 58 -16.89 19.09 24.26
C ASP A 58 -16.74 17.55 24.32
N ASP A 59 -16.43 16.99 25.49
CA ASP A 59 -16.27 15.54 25.71
C ASP A 59 -17.53 14.71 25.42
N ASP A 60 -18.74 15.31 25.53
CA ASP A 60 -19.98 14.66 25.10
C ASP A 60 -20.01 14.39 23.57
N CYS A 61 -19.13 15.04 22.82
CA CYS A 61 -19.04 15.09 21.37
C CYS A 61 -17.70 14.58 20.80
N THR A 62 -16.85 13.96 21.63
CA THR A 62 -15.57 13.37 21.21
C THR A 62 -15.60 11.85 21.25
N SER A 63 -14.68 11.22 20.51
CA SER A 63 -14.42 9.79 20.64
C SER A 63 -13.39 9.55 21.74
N ALA A 64 -13.39 8.36 22.36
CA ALA A 64 -12.38 8.00 23.37
C ALA A 64 -10.92 8.04 22.86
N ALA A 65 -10.70 8.07 21.54
CA ALA A 65 -9.38 8.09 20.91
C ALA A 65 -8.94 9.47 20.41
N SER A 66 -9.84 10.44 20.25
CA SER A 66 -9.52 11.76 19.66
C SER A 66 -10.66 12.76 19.81
N ILE A 67 -10.33 14.05 19.68
CA ILE A 67 -11.31 15.13 19.58
C ILE A 67 -11.95 15.09 18.18
N THR A 68 -13.22 14.73 18.11
CA THR A 68 -13.96 14.51 16.85
C THR A 68 -15.11 15.51 16.63
N GLY A 69 -15.44 16.30 17.65
CA GLY A 69 -16.48 17.32 17.62
C GLY A 69 -16.36 18.27 18.81
N SER A 70 -17.25 19.26 18.86
CA SER A 70 -17.34 20.26 19.94
C SER A 70 -18.80 20.57 20.27
N CYS A 71 -19.06 21.00 21.50
CA CYS A 71 -20.38 21.31 22.02
C CYS A 71 -20.73 22.79 21.80
N ILE A 72 -21.43 23.09 20.70
CA ILE A 72 -21.81 24.45 20.33
C ILE A 72 -23.30 24.65 20.59
N LYS A 73 -23.65 25.63 21.42
CA LYS A 73 -25.06 25.93 21.79
C LYS A 73 -25.82 24.68 22.28
N ARG A 74 -25.19 23.89 23.17
CA ARG A 74 -25.74 22.63 23.73
C ARG A 74 -25.98 21.51 22.69
N ARG A 75 -25.38 21.62 21.50
CA ARG A 75 -25.47 20.62 20.42
C ARG A 75 -24.07 20.25 19.91
N CYS A 76 -23.83 18.96 19.70
CA CYS A 76 -22.57 18.51 19.09
C CYS A 76 -22.45 19.00 17.64
N LYS A 77 -21.28 19.53 17.27
CA LYS A 77 -20.87 19.81 15.89
C LYS A 77 -19.61 19.00 15.60
N CYS A 78 -19.66 18.16 14.58
CA CYS A 78 -18.51 17.32 14.22
C CYS A 78 -17.45 18.08 13.43
N MET A 79 -16.21 17.58 13.50
CA MET A 79 -15.08 18.09 12.72
C MET A 79 -14.78 17.16 11.55
N GLY A 80 -14.40 17.71 10.39
CA GLY A 80 -13.96 16.94 9.23
C GLY A 80 -14.94 15.83 8.83
N VAL A 81 -14.43 14.59 8.85
CA VAL A 81 -15.11 13.36 8.39
C VAL A 81 -15.77 12.56 9.52
N TRP A 82 -15.99 13.18 10.69
CA TRP A 82 -16.70 12.55 11.80
C TRP A 82 -18.21 12.77 11.70
N THR A 83 -18.98 11.71 11.98
CA THR A 83 -20.42 11.63 11.73
C THR A 83 -21.17 11.00 12.92
N GLY A 84 -22.50 10.99 12.83
CA GLY A 84 -23.41 10.54 13.88
C GLY A 84 -23.65 11.61 14.96
N PRO A 85 -24.66 11.40 15.85
CA PRO A 85 -25.16 12.46 16.71
C PRO A 85 -24.13 13.05 17.69
N ARG A 86 -23.21 12.21 18.21
CA ARG A 86 -22.10 12.58 19.11
C ARG A 86 -20.72 12.57 18.43
N CYS A 87 -20.67 12.54 17.09
CA CYS A 87 -19.40 12.58 16.34
C CYS A 87 -18.42 11.43 16.64
N THR A 88 -18.89 10.32 17.19
CA THR A 88 -18.07 9.16 17.58
C THR A 88 -17.86 8.14 16.46
N LYS A 89 -18.56 8.30 15.33
CA LYS A 89 -18.46 7.43 14.17
C LYS A 89 -17.67 8.11 13.07
N TYR A 90 -16.74 7.39 12.43
CA TYR A 90 -16.03 7.88 11.25
C TYR A 90 -16.88 7.66 10.00
N ASP A 91 -16.90 8.61 9.06
CA ASP A 91 -17.53 8.40 7.76
C ASP A 91 -16.62 7.61 6.82
N LEU A 92 -16.79 6.28 6.85
CA LEU A 92 -16.07 5.32 6.03
C LEU A 92 -16.62 5.23 4.59
N GLU A 93 -17.69 5.94 4.25
CA GLU A 93 -18.35 5.83 2.95
C GLU A 93 -17.98 6.98 2.00
N GLU A 94 -17.62 8.15 2.53
CA GLU A 94 -17.15 9.29 1.73
C GLU A 94 -15.61 9.37 1.61
N SER A 95 -14.86 8.95 2.64
CA SER A 95 -13.40 9.05 2.66
C SER A 95 -12.72 7.75 2.22
N THR A 96 -12.44 7.62 0.91
CA THR A 96 -11.61 6.53 0.37
C THR A 96 -10.20 6.61 0.95
N TYR A 97 -9.86 5.70 1.86
CA TYR A 97 -8.57 5.67 2.54
C TYR A 97 -7.45 5.25 1.58
N GLY A 98 -6.73 6.23 1.04
CA GLY A 98 -5.56 6.02 0.18
C GLY A 98 -4.88 7.35 -0.18
N PRO A 99 -3.61 7.32 -0.64
CA PRO A 99 -3.01 8.48 -1.27
C PRO A 99 -3.88 8.94 -2.45
N PRO A 100 -4.01 10.26 -2.72
CA PRO A 100 -4.86 10.74 -3.81
C PRO A 100 -4.44 10.07 -5.12
N MET A 101 -5.41 9.64 -5.93
CA MET A 101 -5.16 8.84 -7.14
C MET A 101 -4.13 9.48 -8.09
N ILE A 102 -4.06 10.82 -8.10
CA ILE A 102 -3.07 11.61 -8.84
C ILE A 102 -1.64 11.34 -8.35
N ALA A 103 -1.41 11.23 -7.04
CA ALA A 103 -0.09 10.90 -6.48
C ALA A 103 0.33 9.48 -6.84
N MET A 104 -0.60 8.51 -6.78
CA MET A 104 -0.32 7.13 -7.22
C MET A 104 0.04 7.07 -8.71
N ALA A 105 -0.75 7.74 -9.57
CA ALA A 105 -0.47 7.83 -11.00
C ALA A 105 0.88 8.51 -11.30
N GLY A 106 1.24 9.56 -10.55
CA GLY A 106 2.53 10.24 -10.67
C GLY A 106 3.72 9.35 -10.29
N ILE A 107 3.62 8.61 -9.18
CA ILE A 107 4.68 7.69 -8.71
C ILE A 107 4.90 6.56 -9.73
N PHE A 108 3.83 5.91 -10.19
CA PHE A 108 3.95 4.85 -11.21
C PHE A 108 4.48 5.40 -12.53
N GLY A 109 4.00 6.56 -13.00
CA GLY A 109 4.49 7.22 -14.21
C GLY A 109 5.98 7.52 -14.16
N ALA A 110 6.46 8.09 -13.05
CA ALA A 110 7.88 8.37 -12.85
C ALA A 110 8.73 7.09 -12.81
N ALA A 111 8.25 6.02 -12.15
CA ALA A 111 8.94 4.74 -12.10
C ALA A 111 9.06 4.09 -13.49
N PHE A 112 7.98 4.05 -14.28
CA PHE A 112 8.01 3.50 -15.64
C PHE A 112 8.91 4.31 -16.57
N LEU A 113 8.89 5.64 -16.51
CA LEU A 113 9.78 6.50 -17.29
C LEU A 113 11.25 6.31 -16.89
N GLY A 114 11.55 6.18 -15.59
CA GLY A 114 12.91 5.90 -15.10
C GLY A 114 13.44 4.53 -15.53
N LEU A 115 12.61 3.49 -15.49
CA LEU A 115 12.93 2.15 -16.01
C LEU A 115 13.13 2.16 -17.54
N GLY A 116 12.24 2.82 -18.30
CA GLY A 116 12.39 2.98 -19.74
C GLY A 116 13.67 3.73 -20.13
N PHE A 117 13.97 4.85 -19.46
CA PHE A 117 15.18 5.62 -19.75
C PHE A 117 16.46 4.87 -19.37
N SER A 118 16.50 4.23 -18.19
CA SER A 118 17.67 3.48 -17.74
C SER A 118 17.95 2.23 -18.59
N THR A 119 16.91 1.54 -19.08
CA THR A 119 17.06 0.41 -20.03
C THR A 119 17.54 0.88 -21.39
N LEU A 120 17.03 1.99 -21.94
CA LEU A 120 17.53 2.59 -23.18
C LEU A 120 19.01 3.02 -23.07
N VAL A 121 19.40 3.67 -21.96
CA VAL A 121 20.81 4.05 -21.73
C VAL A 121 21.70 2.81 -21.59
N ARG A 122 21.24 1.76 -20.89
CA ARG A 122 21.97 0.48 -20.83
C ARG A 122 22.10 -0.18 -22.20
N SER A 123 21.04 -0.24 -23.00
CA SER A 123 21.09 -0.88 -24.33
C SER A 123 22.07 -0.15 -25.25
N ARG A 124 22.01 1.19 -25.30
CA ARG A 124 22.95 1.99 -26.11
C ARG A 124 24.40 1.81 -25.67
N ARG A 125 24.69 1.78 -24.36
CA ARG A 125 26.04 1.49 -23.85
C ARG A 125 26.51 0.09 -24.22
N ASN A 126 25.63 -0.91 -24.09
CA ASN A 126 25.94 -2.29 -24.46
C ASN A 126 26.24 -2.44 -25.96
N SER A 127 25.46 -1.80 -26.83
CA SER A 127 25.72 -1.78 -28.27
C SER A 127 27.07 -1.16 -28.64
N VAL A 128 27.50 -0.09 -27.95
CA VAL A 128 28.82 0.51 -28.18
C VAL A 128 29.95 -0.42 -27.73
N LEU A 129 29.82 -1.05 -26.55
CA LEU A 129 30.82 -2.01 -26.05
C LEU A 129 30.96 -3.24 -26.95
N LEU A 130 29.84 -3.76 -27.49
CA LEU A 130 29.85 -4.89 -28.42
C LEU A 130 30.59 -4.55 -29.72
N LEU A 131 30.41 -3.34 -30.27
CA LEU A 131 31.16 -2.88 -31.45
C LEU A 131 32.65 -2.75 -31.15
N GLN A 132 33.04 -2.23 -29.99
CA GLN A 132 34.46 -2.16 -29.59
C GLN A 132 35.09 -3.55 -29.50
N HIS A 133 34.41 -4.52 -28.88
CA HIS A 133 34.90 -5.88 -28.79
C HIS A 133 35.00 -6.57 -30.17
N GLU A 134 34.08 -6.29 -31.09
CA GLU A 134 34.18 -6.77 -32.47
C GLU A 134 35.40 -6.18 -33.22
N HIS A 135 35.74 -4.91 -32.98
CA HIS A 135 36.96 -4.30 -33.51
C HIS A 135 38.23 -4.92 -32.92
N GLU A 136 38.26 -5.21 -31.61
CA GLU A 136 39.38 -5.89 -30.94
C GLU A 136 39.61 -7.30 -31.53
N LEU A 137 38.56 -8.11 -31.64
CA LEU A 137 38.64 -9.46 -32.23
C LEU A 137 39.10 -9.46 -33.70
N ARG A 138 38.70 -8.45 -34.48
CA ARG A 138 39.19 -8.28 -35.86
C ARG A 138 40.68 -7.95 -35.90
N ALA A 139 41.15 -7.04 -35.04
CA ALA A 139 42.57 -6.69 -34.93
C ALA A 139 43.44 -7.87 -34.44
N GLU A 140 42.96 -8.67 -33.49
CA GLU A 140 43.65 -9.90 -33.06
C GLU A 140 43.73 -10.94 -34.18
N LYS A 141 42.65 -11.10 -34.97
CA LYS A 141 42.63 -12.01 -36.12
C LYS A 141 43.61 -11.60 -37.21
N GLU A 142 43.67 -10.31 -37.54
CA GLU A 142 44.66 -9.77 -38.50
C GLU A 142 46.09 -9.97 -38.00
N ARG A 143 46.34 -9.72 -36.71
CA ARG A 143 47.65 -9.97 -36.08
C ARG A 143 48.05 -11.44 -36.12
N SER A 144 47.11 -12.35 -35.87
CA SER A 144 47.33 -13.79 -35.93
C SER A 144 47.60 -14.29 -37.36
N HIS A 145 47.00 -13.64 -38.36
CA HIS A 145 47.21 -13.96 -39.78
C HIS A 145 48.50 -13.35 -40.37
N SER A 146 49.13 -12.40 -39.67
CA SER A 146 50.45 -11.85 -40.02
C SER A 146 51.65 -12.65 -39.48
N VAL A 147 51.39 -13.74 -38.75
CA VAL A 147 52.43 -14.68 -38.29
C VAL A 147 52.38 -15.92 -39.17
N ASP A 148 53.13 -15.89 -40.27
CA ASP A 148 53.35 -17.06 -41.11
C ASP A 148 54.05 -18.19 -40.31
N PRO A 149 53.84 -19.47 -40.66
CA PRO A 149 54.43 -20.59 -39.91
C PRO A 149 55.95 -20.63 -40.08
N LEU A 150 56.70 -20.54 -38.98
CA LEU A 150 58.12 -20.91 -38.99
C LEU A 150 58.26 -22.41 -39.32
N PRO A 151 59.31 -22.82 -40.07
CA PRO A 151 59.47 -24.20 -40.50
C PRO A 151 59.83 -25.12 -39.30
N PRO A 152 59.55 -26.43 -39.40
CA PRO A 152 59.77 -27.35 -38.29
C PRO A 152 61.27 -27.54 -38.04
N GLN A 153 61.75 -27.08 -36.88
CA GLN A 153 63.07 -27.45 -36.37
C GLN A 153 63.00 -28.09 -34.99
N ALA A 154 63.74 -29.20 -34.90
CA ALA A 154 63.90 -30.16 -33.83
C ALA A 154 63.91 -29.61 -32.37
N MET A 155 62.99 -30.16 -31.58
CA MET A 155 63.29 -31.02 -30.42
C MET A 155 64.55 -30.68 -29.57
N THR A 156 64.34 -29.92 -28.49
CA THR A 156 64.88 -30.20 -27.13
C THR A 156 63.81 -29.73 -26.13
N SER A 157 63.03 -30.62 -25.53
CA SER A 157 63.35 -31.28 -24.26
C SER A 157 63.88 -30.32 -23.19
N GLU A 158 63.02 -29.90 -22.26
CA GLU A 158 63.22 -30.29 -20.86
C GLU A 158 61.90 -30.30 -20.08
N VAL A 159 61.74 -31.36 -19.28
CA VAL A 159 60.60 -31.59 -18.38
C VAL A 159 61.08 -31.29 -16.95
N SER A 160 60.39 -30.41 -16.25
CA SER A 160 60.52 -30.28 -14.79
C SER A 160 59.14 -30.32 -14.12
N ILE A 161 58.62 -31.53 -14.00
CA ILE A 161 57.54 -31.82 -13.04
C ILE A 161 58.16 -31.72 -11.64
N ILE A 162 57.64 -30.83 -10.80
CA ILE A 162 57.83 -30.91 -9.34
C ILE A 162 56.44 -31.05 -8.73
N MET A 163 56.10 -32.30 -8.40
CA MET A 163 54.96 -32.68 -7.56
C MET A 163 55.47 -33.08 -6.17
N GLY A 164 54.66 -32.81 -5.15
CA GLY A 164 54.85 -33.25 -3.77
C GLY A 164 55.12 -32.07 -2.80
N ASP A 165 54.48 -31.96 -1.64
CA ASP A 165 53.30 -32.68 -1.12
C ASP A 165 52.58 -31.80 -0.05
N PRO A 166 51.27 -32.03 0.23
CA PRO A 166 50.58 -31.46 1.40
C PRO A 166 51.03 -32.20 2.70
N PRO A 167 50.68 -31.80 3.95
CA PRO A 167 49.46 -31.10 4.41
C PRO A 167 49.80 -29.93 5.39
N LYS A 168 48.95 -29.34 6.26
CA LYS A 168 47.67 -29.73 6.92
C LYS A 168 46.79 -28.49 7.16
N VAL A 169 45.49 -28.72 7.40
CA VAL A 169 44.54 -27.73 7.95
C VAL A 169 44.37 -28.00 9.44
N ALA A 170 44.51 -26.96 10.27
CA ALA A 170 44.18 -27.03 11.69
C ALA A 170 42.73 -26.56 11.91
N HIS A 171 41.88 -27.46 12.41
CA HIS A 171 40.63 -27.06 13.06
C HIS A 171 40.95 -26.66 14.49
N ASP A 172 40.55 -25.45 14.88
CA ASP A 172 40.46 -25.07 16.29
C ASP A 172 39.01 -24.68 16.61
N HIS A 173 38.36 -25.50 17.43
CA HIS A 173 37.03 -25.24 17.97
C HIS A 173 37.21 -24.77 19.40
N GLY A 174 37.20 -23.45 19.63
CA GLY A 174 37.13 -22.89 20.97
C GLY A 174 35.69 -22.89 21.51
N PRO A 175 35.38 -23.64 22.58
CA PRO A 175 34.20 -23.39 23.39
C PRO A 175 34.55 -22.39 24.51
N SER A 176 33.65 -21.45 24.79
CA SER A 176 33.66 -20.71 26.06
C SER A 176 32.24 -20.23 26.41
N PRO A 177 31.91 -20.12 27.71
CA PRO A 177 30.53 -20.08 28.22
C PRO A 177 29.88 -18.69 28.18
#